data_AF-A0A8T4A8Q0-F1
#
_entry.id   AF-A0A8T4A8Q0-F1
#
_cell.length_a   1.000
_cell.length_b   1.000
_cell.length_c   1.000
_cell.angle_alpha   90.00
_cell.angle_beta   90.00
_cell.angle_gamma   90.00
#
_symmetry.space_group_name_H-M   'P 1'
#
loop_
_entity.id
_entity.type
_entity.pdbx_description
1 polymer ?
#
loop_
_entity_poly.entity_id
_entity_poly.type
_entity_poly.pdbx_seq_one_letter_code
_entity_poly.pdbx_strand_id
1 'polypeptide(L)'
;MGYTVIAPVGDNLKALFVGIKEFATEKVVLIAPSSKLNEARDLSKKLKDLTIEAKIIEINGNVMEEMFRVFGELCSSYNYENIIVNVATGDRMSTCAALSAAFANGLRAFGVMENKTMMMPIMRLSYYQEISNNKLDILSRIGNEYISLSDLSKKMRMSLALLSYHINGTYKSKGLKYFQLVELKQNGKNMLIRLSTIGKLLLNGYIK
;
A
#
# COMPACT_ATOMS: atom_id res chain seq x y z
N MET A 1 -20.33 6.87 -14.23
CA MET A 1 -19.51 6.01 -13.34
C MET A 1 -18.69 6.94 -12.49
N GLY A 2 -19.03 7.03 -11.21
CA GLY A 2 -18.34 7.86 -10.25
C GLY A 2 -17.20 7.13 -9.56
N TYR A 3 -16.40 7.91 -8.84
CA TYR A 3 -15.22 7.45 -8.14
C TYR A 3 -15.56 6.93 -6.73
N THR A 4 -14.82 5.92 -6.30
CA THR A 4 -14.62 5.60 -4.89
C THR A 4 -13.39 6.35 -4.40
N VAL A 5 -13.60 7.35 -3.55
CA VAL A 5 -12.53 8.17 -2.98
C VAL A 5 -12.04 7.55 -1.68
N ILE A 6 -10.75 7.22 -1.62
CA ILE A 6 -10.10 6.77 -0.37
C ILE A 6 -9.48 8.00 0.29
N ALA A 7 -9.79 8.25 1.57
CA ALA A 7 -9.34 9.44 2.28
C ALA A 7 -8.92 9.11 3.73
N PRO A 8 -7.64 9.30 4.12
CA PRO A 8 -7.23 9.23 5.52
C PRO A 8 -7.81 10.40 6.32
N VAL A 9 -8.33 10.14 7.51
CA VAL A 9 -8.87 11.17 8.40
C VAL A 9 -7.78 11.74 9.28
N GLY A 10 -7.46 13.02 9.09
CA GLY A 10 -6.51 13.75 9.92
C GLY A 10 -6.90 15.22 10.10
N ASP A 11 -5.99 16.14 9.78
CA ASP A 11 -6.12 17.52 10.24
C ASP A 11 -6.79 18.47 9.23
N ASN A 12 -6.90 18.08 7.96
CA ASN A 12 -7.44 18.93 6.90
C ASN A 12 -8.68 18.32 6.20
N LEU A 13 -9.73 18.11 6.98
CA LEU A 13 -10.95 17.44 6.51
C LEU A 13 -11.73 18.22 5.45
N LYS A 14 -11.52 19.54 5.36
CA LYS A 14 -12.16 20.40 4.34
C LYS A 14 -11.71 20.03 2.92
N ALA A 15 -10.47 19.54 2.77
CA ALA A 15 -9.92 19.11 1.49
C ALA A 15 -10.70 17.94 0.86
N LEU A 16 -11.47 17.18 1.66
CA LEU A 16 -12.35 16.13 1.13
C LEU A 16 -13.38 16.69 0.15
N PHE A 17 -14.02 17.79 0.53
CA PHE A 17 -15.10 18.39 -0.25
C PHE A 17 -14.60 19.10 -1.51
N VAL A 18 -13.34 19.53 -1.53
CA VAL A 18 -12.70 20.03 -2.76
C VAL A 18 -12.56 18.89 -3.76
N GLY A 19 -12.06 17.74 -3.31
CA GLY A 19 -11.95 16.53 -4.14
C GLY A 19 -13.29 16.02 -4.64
N ILE A 20 -14.31 15.96 -3.79
CA ILE A 20 -15.66 15.50 -4.15
C ILE A 20 -16.29 16.34 -5.26
N LYS A 21 -16.02 17.65 -5.29
CA LYS A 21 -16.55 18.53 -6.33
C LYS A 21 -15.89 18.31 -7.68
N GLU A 22 -14.60 18.02 -7.68
CA GLU A 22 -13.82 17.85 -8.90
C GLU A 22 -13.96 16.44 -9.49
N PHE A 23 -13.98 15.42 -8.63
CA PHE A 23 -14.15 14.04 -9.02
C PHE A 23 -15.57 13.61 -8.66
N ALA A 24 -16.38 13.25 -9.66
CA ALA A 24 -17.75 12.76 -9.46
C ALA A 24 -17.78 11.56 -8.50
N THR A 25 -17.95 11.82 -7.20
CA THR A 25 -17.73 10.85 -6.13
C THR A 25 -19.04 10.17 -5.77
N GLU A 26 -19.09 8.85 -5.90
CA GLU A 26 -20.24 8.04 -5.48
C GLU A 26 -20.07 7.54 -4.04
N LYS A 27 -18.82 7.21 -3.68
CA LYS A 27 -18.48 6.60 -2.38
C LYS A 27 -17.20 7.19 -1.83
N VAL A 28 -17.15 7.36 -0.51
CA VAL A 28 -15.94 7.72 0.23
C VAL A 28 -15.62 6.63 1.24
N VAL A 29 -14.38 6.16 1.22
CA VAL A 29 -13.82 5.31 2.26
C VAL A 29 -12.92 6.17 3.16
N LEU A 30 -13.39 6.43 4.37
CA LEU A 30 -12.67 7.17 5.40
C LEU A 30 -11.82 6.19 6.23
N ILE A 31 -10.49 6.34 6.19
CA ILE A 31 -9.57 5.52 6.97
C ILE A 31 -9.13 6.33 8.18
N ALA A 32 -9.49 5.90 9.39
CA ALA A 32 -9.28 6.69 10.60
C ALA A 32 -8.63 5.88 11.71
N PRO A 33 -7.59 6.40 12.40
CA PRO A 33 -7.15 5.83 13.67
C PRO A 33 -8.25 5.99 14.72
N SER A 34 -8.21 5.17 15.78
CA SER A 34 -9.21 5.21 16.87
C SER A 34 -9.38 6.61 17.48
N SER A 35 -8.29 7.37 17.57
CA SER A 35 -8.28 8.75 18.07
C SER A 35 -9.04 9.74 17.18
N LYS A 36 -9.33 9.39 15.92
CA LYS A 36 -9.99 10.23 14.90
C LYS A 36 -11.34 9.71 14.45
N LEU A 37 -11.89 8.70 15.13
CA LEU A 37 -13.18 8.10 14.76
C LEU A 37 -14.35 9.08 14.88
N ASN A 38 -14.30 10.00 15.84
CA ASN A 38 -15.37 10.98 16.00
C ASN A 38 -15.38 11.94 14.80
N GLU A 39 -14.23 12.44 14.37
CA GLU A 39 -14.12 13.24 13.15
C GLU A 39 -14.57 12.46 11.91
N ALA A 40 -14.24 11.18 11.82
CA ALA A 40 -14.68 10.32 10.71
C ALA A 40 -16.20 10.15 10.67
N ARG A 41 -16.85 9.96 11.83
CA ARG A 41 -18.31 9.86 11.95
C ARG A 41 -19.00 11.17 11.57
N ASP A 42 -18.44 12.30 11.99
CA ASP A 42 -19.00 13.61 11.66
C ASP A 42 -18.84 13.95 10.18
N LEU A 43 -17.72 13.56 9.56
CA LEU A 43 -17.57 13.60 8.10
C LEU A 43 -18.59 12.71 7.39
N SER A 44 -18.77 11.47 7.85
CA SER A 44 -19.73 10.53 7.28
C SER A 44 -21.16 11.09 7.28
N LYS A 45 -21.58 11.78 8.35
CA LYS A 45 -22.87 12.49 8.39
C LYS A 45 -22.97 13.56 7.31
N LYS A 46 -21.95 14.42 7.19
CA LYS A 46 -21.93 15.49 6.16
C LYS A 46 -21.95 14.93 4.74
N LEU A 47 -21.29 13.79 4.50
CA LEU A 47 -21.32 13.10 3.21
C LEU A 47 -22.71 12.55 2.88
N LYS A 48 -23.40 12.01 3.89
CA LYS A 48 -24.78 11.54 3.75
C LYS A 48 -25.74 12.65 3.34
N ASP A 49 -25.57 13.86 3.88
CA ASP A 49 -26.35 15.04 3.48
C ASP A 49 -26.13 15.42 2.00
N LEU A 50 -24.97 15.07 1.45
CA LEU A 50 -24.62 15.23 0.03
C LEU A 50 -24.98 14.00 -0.81
N THR A 51 -25.73 13.03 -0.26
CA THR A 51 -26.09 11.76 -0.91
C THR A 51 -24.91 10.88 -1.32
N ILE A 52 -23.75 11.05 -0.67
CA ILE A 52 -22.53 10.26 -0.92
C ILE A 52 -22.44 9.15 0.13
N GLU A 53 -22.25 7.91 -0.32
CA GLU A 53 -22.06 6.77 0.59
C GLU A 53 -20.70 6.88 1.31
N ALA A 54 -20.69 6.74 2.63
CA ALA A 54 -19.46 6.81 3.42
C ALA A 54 -19.24 5.51 4.21
N LYS A 55 -18.09 4.86 3.99
CA LYS A 55 -17.60 3.73 4.78
C LYS A 55 -16.44 4.19 5.66
N ILE A 56 -16.51 3.93 6.96
CA ILE A 56 -15.40 4.18 7.89
C ILE A 56 -14.66 2.87 8.11
N ILE A 57 -13.34 2.89 7.95
CA ILE A 57 -12.43 1.80 8.32
C ILE A 57 -11.56 2.32 9.45
N GLU A 58 -11.72 1.70 10.62
CA GLU A 58 -10.83 1.95 11.75
C GLU A 58 -9.51 1.21 11.54
N ILE A 59 -8.40 1.92 11.75
CA ILE A 59 -7.05 1.32 11.76
C ILE A 59 -6.48 1.36 13.18
N ASN A 60 -5.81 0.27 13.57
CA ASN A 60 -5.27 0.09 14.89
C ASN A 60 -3.78 -0.28 14.82
N GLY A 61 -2.95 0.38 15.63
CA GLY A 61 -1.50 0.12 15.66
C GLY A 61 -0.72 1.01 14.69
N ASN A 62 0.22 0.41 13.95
CA ASN A 62 1.12 1.17 13.08
C ASN A 62 0.39 1.67 11.82
N VAL A 63 0.25 3.00 11.68
CA VAL A 63 -0.45 3.64 10.56
C VAL A 63 0.07 3.20 9.20
N MET A 64 1.39 2.98 9.07
CA MET A 64 1.99 2.62 7.79
C MET A 64 1.58 1.21 7.35
N GLU A 65 1.67 0.25 8.28
CA GLU A 65 1.29 -1.15 8.03
C GLU A 65 -0.20 -1.30 7.76
N GLU A 66 -1.02 -0.65 8.58
CA GLU A 66 -2.48 -0.70 8.44
C GLU A 66 -2.95 -0.04 7.15
N MET A 67 -2.33 1.07 6.72
CA MET A 67 -2.70 1.70 5.46
C MET A 67 -2.41 0.79 4.27
N PHE A 68 -1.27 0.09 4.26
CA PHE A 68 -0.96 -0.89 3.21
C PHE A 68 -1.98 -2.03 3.20
N ARG A 69 -2.29 -2.60 4.38
CA ARG A 69 -3.30 -3.65 4.53
C ARG A 69 -4.66 -3.22 3.97
N VAL A 70 -5.17 -2.08 4.43
CA VAL A 70 -6.48 -1.55 4.02
C VAL A 70 -6.50 -1.26 2.52
N PHE A 71 -5.44 -0.68 1.95
CA PHE A 71 -5.38 -0.44 0.51
C PHE A 71 -5.39 -1.73 -0.30
N GLY A 72 -4.68 -2.77 0.16
CA GLY A 72 -4.74 -4.10 -0.45
C GLY A 72 -6.15 -4.65 -0.50
N GLU A 73 -6.87 -4.62 0.63
CA GLU A 73 -8.27 -5.07 0.72
C GLU A 73 -9.20 -4.27 -0.20
N LEU A 74 -9.02 -2.95 -0.28
CA LEU A 74 -9.83 -2.07 -1.13
C LEU A 74 -9.55 -2.32 -2.61
N CYS A 75 -8.30 -2.48 -3.02
CA CYS A 75 -7.94 -2.83 -4.39
C CYS A 75 -8.54 -4.15 -4.86
N SER A 76 -8.71 -5.12 -3.95
CA SER A 76 -9.34 -6.42 -4.26
C SER A 76 -10.88 -6.35 -4.26
N SER A 77 -11.47 -5.34 -3.62
CA SER A 77 -12.93 -5.21 -3.44
C SER A 77 -13.60 -4.26 -4.44
N TYR A 78 -12.86 -3.33 -5.02
CA TYR A 78 -13.38 -2.29 -5.91
C TYR A 78 -12.75 -2.35 -7.30
N ASN A 79 -13.47 -1.83 -8.31
CA ASN A 79 -12.87 -1.68 -9.64
C ASN A 79 -11.75 -0.64 -9.58
N TYR A 80 -10.53 -1.10 -9.84
CA TYR A 80 -9.30 -0.34 -9.81
C TYR A 80 -9.37 1.01 -10.54
N GLU A 81 -9.99 1.06 -11.73
CA GLU A 81 -10.10 2.27 -12.55
C GLU A 81 -10.96 3.36 -11.89
N ASN A 82 -11.85 2.96 -10.99
CA ASN A 82 -12.79 3.86 -10.29
C ASN A 82 -12.25 4.31 -8.92
N ILE A 83 -11.04 3.90 -8.52
CA ILE A 83 -10.45 4.30 -7.25
C ILE A 83 -9.60 5.56 -7.46
N ILE A 84 -9.76 6.54 -6.56
CA ILE A 84 -8.86 7.68 -6.46
C ILE A 84 -8.59 8.03 -5.00
N VAL A 85 -7.36 8.43 -4.68
CA VAL A 85 -6.92 8.64 -3.29
C VAL A 85 -6.77 10.14 -3.01
N ASN A 86 -7.50 10.65 -2.02
CA ASN A 86 -7.35 12.02 -1.54
C ASN A 86 -6.35 12.05 -0.37
N VAL A 87 -5.10 12.38 -0.62
CA VAL A 87 -4.07 12.41 0.42
C VAL A 87 -4.08 13.70 1.24
N ALA A 88 -4.83 14.72 0.83
CA ALA A 88 -4.84 16.04 1.48
C ALA A 88 -5.60 16.09 2.81
N THR A 89 -6.34 15.03 3.14
CA THR A 89 -7.23 14.97 4.31
C THR A 89 -6.54 14.46 5.56
N GLY A 90 -5.43 13.73 5.40
CA GLY A 90 -4.68 13.11 6.49
C GLY A 90 -3.81 14.10 7.25
N ASP A 91 -3.34 13.67 8.42
CA ASP A 91 -2.21 14.31 9.10
C ASP A 91 -0.90 13.96 8.37
N ARG A 92 0.25 14.43 8.87
CA ARG A 92 1.55 14.18 8.22
C ARG A 92 1.82 12.70 7.97
N MET A 93 1.56 11.85 8.97
CA MET A 93 1.87 10.42 8.88
C MET A 93 0.86 9.68 8.00
N SER A 94 -0.42 9.98 8.16
CA SER A 94 -1.52 9.35 7.40
C SER A 94 -1.49 9.75 5.93
N THR A 95 -1.12 11.01 5.62
CA THR A 95 -0.88 11.49 4.25
C THR A 95 0.26 10.73 3.60
N CYS A 96 1.41 10.63 4.28
CA CYS A 96 2.58 9.90 3.80
C CYS A 96 2.24 8.42 3.57
N ALA A 97 1.51 7.82 4.54
CA ALA A 97 1.12 6.43 4.48
C ALA A 97 0.17 6.14 3.31
N ALA A 98 -0.87 6.96 3.14
CA ALA A 98 -1.85 6.81 2.07
C ALA A 98 -1.22 7.02 0.69
N LEU A 99 -0.33 8.02 0.54
CA LEU A 99 0.37 8.24 -0.73
C LEU A 99 1.29 7.05 -1.08
N SER A 100 2.03 6.53 -0.09
CA SER A 100 2.92 5.39 -0.29
C SER A 100 2.15 4.12 -0.64
N ALA A 101 1.04 3.86 0.06
CA ALA A 101 0.16 2.73 -0.22
C ALA A 101 -0.52 2.87 -1.60
N ALA A 102 -0.95 4.08 -1.98
CA ALA A 102 -1.47 4.37 -3.30
C ALA A 102 -0.45 4.00 -4.39
N PHE A 103 0.78 4.49 -4.27
CA PHE A 103 1.82 4.23 -5.26
C PHE A 103 2.25 2.77 -5.32
N ALA A 104 2.38 2.09 -4.18
CA ALA A 104 2.67 0.66 -4.16
C ALA A 104 1.63 -0.15 -4.94
N ASN A 105 0.36 0.24 -4.80
CA ASN A 105 -0.78 -0.35 -5.52
C ASN A 105 -1.00 0.24 -6.92
N GLY A 106 -0.23 1.24 -7.35
CA GLY A 106 -0.38 1.91 -8.66
C GLY A 106 -1.58 2.87 -8.77
N LEU A 107 -2.25 3.18 -7.67
CA LEU A 107 -3.44 4.03 -7.64
C LEU A 107 -3.11 5.50 -7.93
N ARG A 108 -4.08 6.20 -8.53
CA ARG A 108 -4.05 7.65 -8.70
C ARG A 108 -4.33 8.33 -7.36
N ALA A 109 -3.53 9.33 -7.03
CA ALA A 109 -3.69 10.15 -5.84
C ALA A 109 -3.72 11.64 -6.19
N PHE A 110 -4.41 12.44 -5.38
CA PHE A 110 -4.42 13.89 -5.48
C PHE A 110 -4.31 14.54 -4.09
N GLY A 111 -3.72 15.73 -4.08
CA GLY A 111 -3.68 16.65 -2.97
C GLY A 111 -4.59 17.86 -3.21
N VAL A 112 -4.61 18.80 -2.26
CA VAL A 112 -5.33 20.07 -2.39
C VAL A 112 -4.39 21.20 -2.03
N MET A 113 -4.25 22.16 -2.93
CA MET A 113 -3.43 23.37 -2.76
C MET A 113 -4.25 24.57 -3.21
N GLU A 114 -4.30 25.62 -2.39
CA GLU A 114 -5.08 26.84 -2.70
C GLU A 114 -6.54 26.55 -3.11
N ASN A 115 -7.17 25.59 -2.43
CA ASN A 115 -8.56 25.16 -2.68
C ASN A 115 -8.82 24.57 -4.08
N LYS A 116 -7.77 24.11 -4.76
CA LYS A 116 -7.84 23.34 -6.02
C LYS A 116 -7.22 21.98 -5.82
N THR A 117 -7.71 20.95 -6.52
CA THR A 117 -7.00 19.67 -6.46
C THR A 117 -5.73 19.73 -7.31
N MET A 118 -4.76 18.91 -6.92
CA MET A 118 -3.52 18.72 -7.65
C MET A 118 -3.26 17.21 -7.73
N MET A 119 -3.18 16.68 -8.95
CA MET A 119 -2.79 15.29 -9.14
C MET A 119 -1.35 15.07 -8.67
N MET A 120 -1.16 14.01 -7.88
CA MET A 120 0.18 13.60 -7.48
C MET A 120 0.88 12.93 -8.66
N PRO A 121 2.21 13.10 -8.79
CA PRO A 121 2.96 12.44 -9.85
C PRO A 121 2.81 10.93 -9.71
N ILE A 122 2.30 10.27 -10.75
CA ILE A 122 2.20 8.80 -10.76
C ILE A 122 3.62 8.24 -10.82
N MET A 123 4.13 7.79 -9.68
CA MET A 123 5.37 7.04 -9.67
C MET A 123 5.06 5.63 -10.22
N ARG A 124 5.63 5.29 -11.38
CA ARG A 124 5.61 3.91 -11.91
C ARG A 124 6.55 2.99 -11.10
N LEU A 125 6.41 3.02 -9.79
CA LEU A 125 7.07 2.13 -8.83
C LEU A 125 6.05 1.11 -8.31
N SER A 126 5.15 0.62 -9.16
CA SER A 126 4.30 -0.49 -8.74
C SER A 126 5.18 -1.73 -8.65
N TYR A 127 5.61 -2.01 -7.43
CA TYR A 127 6.30 -3.26 -7.15
C TYR A 127 5.49 -4.45 -7.67
N TYR A 128 4.16 -4.41 -7.66
CA TYR A 128 3.32 -5.50 -8.20
C TYR A 128 3.45 -5.72 -9.70
N GLN A 129 3.80 -4.69 -10.48
CA GLN A 129 4.06 -4.84 -11.92
C GLN A 129 5.47 -5.39 -12.18
N GLU A 130 6.44 -5.09 -11.30
CA GLU A 130 7.86 -5.45 -11.45
C GLU A 130 8.23 -6.78 -10.77
N ILE A 131 7.46 -7.20 -9.78
CA ILE A 131 7.67 -8.43 -9.02
C ILE A 131 6.87 -9.56 -9.67
N SER A 132 7.60 -10.52 -10.26
CA SER A 132 7.00 -11.73 -10.81
C SER A 132 6.38 -12.64 -9.73
N ASN A 133 5.47 -13.53 -10.14
CA ASN A 133 4.85 -14.52 -9.26
C ASN A 133 5.86 -15.36 -8.46
N ASN A 134 6.99 -15.74 -9.05
CA ASN A 134 8.04 -16.48 -8.34
C ASN A 134 8.65 -15.65 -7.20
N LYS A 135 8.87 -14.35 -7.42
CA LYS A 135 9.40 -13.45 -6.39
C LYS A 135 8.38 -13.24 -5.27
N LEU A 136 7.09 -13.12 -5.59
CA LEU A 136 6.01 -13.07 -4.60
C LEU A 136 5.91 -14.37 -3.79
N ASP A 137 6.00 -15.54 -4.43
CA ASP A 137 6.01 -16.84 -3.75
C ASP A 137 7.21 -16.95 -2.80
N ILE A 138 8.40 -16.49 -3.22
CA ILE A 138 9.58 -16.40 -2.34
C ILE A 138 9.27 -15.53 -1.12
N LEU A 139 8.78 -14.30 -1.32
CA LEU A 139 8.45 -13.36 -0.25
C LEU A 139 7.43 -13.96 0.73
N SER A 140 6.38 -14.61 0.23
CA SER A 140 5.33 -15.22 1.06
C SER A 140 5.82 -16.39 1.95
N ARG A 141 6.96 -16.99 1.62
CA ARG A 141 7.54 -18.15 2.34
C ARG A 141 8.68 -17.78 3.28
N ILE A 142 9.07 -16.51 3.32
CA ILE A 142 10.06 -15.99 4.27
C ILE A 142 9.38 -15.07 5.28
N GLY A 143 9.90 -15.05 6.49
CA GLY A 143 9.32 -14.28 7.60
C GLY A 143 10.27 -13.22 8.14
N ASN A 144 10.02 -12.81 9.38
CA ASN A 144 10.87 -11.88 10.13
C ASN A 144 12.20 -12.49 10.55
N GLU A 145 12.20 -13.82 10.75
CA GLU A 145 13.37 -14.58 11.16
C GLU A 145 14.23 -14.95 9.96
N TYR A 146 15.55 -14.95 10.19
CA TYR A 146 16.50 -15.38 9.18
C TYR A 146 16.40 -16.89 8.95
N ILE A 147 16.28 -17.29 7.69
CA ILE A 147 16.38 -18.68 7.25
C ILE A 147 17.51 -18.84 6.25
N SER A 148 18.09 -20.03 6.14
CA SER A 148 19.14 -20.28 5.13
C SER A 148 18.55 -20.40 3.73
N LEU A 149 19.28 -19.94 2.71
CA LEU A 149 18.88 -20.14 1.31
C LEU A 149 18.75 -21.62 0.95
N SER A 150 19.55 -22.48 1.56
CA SER A 150 19.48 -23.93 1.38
C SER A 150 18.15 -24.51 1.87
N ASP A 151 17.67 -24.05 3.03
CA ASP A 151 16.39 -24.50 3.58
C ASP A 151 15.22 -23.95 2.76
N LEU A 152 15.29 -22.69 2.34
CA LEU A 152 14.28 -22.09 1.48
C LEU A 152 14.20 -22.80 0.11
N SER A 153 15.36 -23.10 -0.49
CA SER A 153 15.47 -23.85 -1.75
C SER A 153 14.77 -25.20 -1.66
N LYS A 154 15.01 -25.96 -0.57
CA LYS A 154 14.31 -27.23 -0.31
C LYS A 154 12.80 -27.05 -0.14
N LYS A 155 12.37 -26.08 0.66
CA LYS A 155 10.94 -25.78 0.88
C LYS A 155 10.19 -25.40 -0.40
N MET A 156 10.86 -24.68 -1.30
CA MET A 156 10.29 -24.22 -2.57
C MET A 156 10.45 -25.22 -3.71
N ARG A 157 11.22 -26.30 -3.52
CA ARG A 157 11.63 -27.21 -4.62
C ARG A 157 12.26 -26.45 -5.79
N MET A 158 13.04 -25.41 -5.47
CA MET A 158 13.72 -24.54 -6.44
C MET A 158 15.23 -24.71 -6.29
N SER A 159 15.99 -24.74 -7.38
CA SER A 159 17.45 -24.83 -7.29
C SER A 159 18.04 -23.59 -6.60
N LEU A 160 19.15 -23.76 -5.87
CA LEU A 160 19.85 -22.65 -5.22
C LEU A 160 20.25 -21.54 -6.21
N ALA A 161 20.64 -21.91 -7.43
CA ALA A 161 20.97 -20.95 -8.48
C ALA A 161 19.76 -20.11 -8.91
N LEU A 162 18.59 -20.75 -9.12
CA LEU A 162 17.38 -20.05 -9.50
C LEU A 162 16.83 -19.17 -8.37
N LEU A 163 16.91 -19.65 -7.13
CA LEU A 163 16.54 -18.87 -5.95
C LEU A 163 17.46 -17.64 -5.81
N SER A 164 18.78 -17.83 -5.95
CA SER A 164 19.76 -16.75 -5.94
C SER A 164 19.52 -15.74 -7.06
N TYR A 165 19.14 -16.19 -8.26
CA TYR A 165 18.76 -15.33 -9.38
C TYR A 165 17.56 -14.43 -9.02
N HIS A 166 16.50 -14.96 -8.41
CA HIS A 166 15.34 -14.14 -8.03
C HIS A 166 15.66 -13.16 -6.88
N ILE A 167 16.56 -13.54 -5.98
CA ILE A 167 16.95 -12.72 -4.83
C ILE A 167 17.92 -11.60 -5.24
N ASN A 168 19.00 -11.95 -5.91
CA ASN A 168 20.09 -11.02 -6.25
C ASN A 168 19.86 -10.33 -7.61
N GLY A 169 19.18 -11.00 -8.52
CA GLY A 169 19.02 -10.53 -9.90
C GLY A 169 20.28 -10.74 -10.75
N THR A 170 20.30 -10.07 -11.90
CA THR A 170 21.43 -9.94 -12.81
C THR A 170 21.51 -8.49 -13.29
N TYR A 171 22.48 -8.19 -14.15
CA TYR A 171 22.56 -6.89 -14.82
C TYR A 171 21.29 -6.54 -15.62
N LYS A 172 20.59 -7.55 -16.16
CA LYS A 172 19.38 -7.37 -16.99
C LYS A 172 18.07 -7.54 -16.22
N SER A 173 18.11 -8.09 -15.00
CA SER A 173 16.91 -8.44 -14.24
C SER A 173 17.08 -8.06 -12.78
N LYS A 174 16.19 -7.21 -12.26
CA LYS A 174 16.23 -6.76 -10.87
C LYS A 174 15.76 -7.88 -9.94
N GLY A 175 16.55 -8.20 -8.90
CA GLY A 175 16.20 -9.16 -7.85
C GLY A 175 15.49 -8.53 -6.66
N LEU A 176 14.96 -9.36 -5.74
CA LEU A 176 14.31 -8.91 -4.51
C LEU A 176 15.17 -7.96 -3.66
N LYS A 177 16.50 -8.15 -3.66
CA LYS A 177 17.45 -7.26 -2.97
C LYS A 177 17.47 -5.85 -3.58
N TYR A 178 17.41 -5.73 -4.91
CA TYR A 178 17.38 -4.44 -5.59
C TYR A 178 16.14 -3.63 -5.18
N PHE A 179 15.01 -4.32 -5.05
CA PHE A 179 13.76 -3.74 -4.57
C PHE A 179 13.71 -3.54 -3.05
N GLN A 180 14.80 -3.87 -2.33
CA GLN A 180 14.89 -3.76 -0.88
C GLN A 180 13.79 -4.52 -0.11
N LEU A 181 13.27 -5.61 -0.69
CA LEU A 181 12.18 -6.39 -0.10
C LEU A 181 12.69 -7.48 0.86
N VAL A 182 13.99 -7.76 0.81
CA VAL A 182 14.64 -8.78 1.60
C VAL A 182 15.95 -8.26 2.16
N GLU A 183 16.31 -8.76 3.33
CA GLU A 183 17.62 -8.55 3.96
C GLU A 183 18.43 -9.83 3.89
N LEU A 184 19.72 -9.69 3.57
CA LEU A 184 20.65 -10.81 3.46
C LEU A 184 21.72 -10.68 4.55
N LYS A 185 22.02 -11.81 5.19
CA LYS A 185 23.10 -11.91 6.18
C LYS A 185 23.95 -13.12 5.88
N GLN A 186 25.27 -12.96 5.94
CA GLN A 186 26.19 -14.09 5.83
C GLN A 186 26.43 -14.72 7.19
N ASN A 187 26.35 -16.05 7.27
CA ASN A 187 26.69 -16.83 8.44
C ASN A 187 27.63 -17.96 8.03
N GLY A 188 28.93 -17.70 8.11
CA GLY A 188 29.97 -18.57 7.55
C GLY A 188 29.81 -18.74 6.04
N LYS A 189 29.68 -20.00 5.59
CA LYS A 189 29.44 -20.33 4.17
C LYS A 189 27.97 -20.21 3.76
N ASN A 190 27.05 -20.03 4.72
CA ASN A 190 25.62 -19.98 4.45
C ASN A 190 25.16 -18.53 4.29
N MET A 191 24.31 -18.30 3.29
CA MET A 191 23.58 -17.05 3.15
C MET A 191 22.19 -17.21 3.79
N LEU A 192 21.86 -16.27 4.67
CA LEU A 192 20.58 -16.18 5.34
C LEU A 192 19.76 -15.05 4.71
N ILE A 193 18.45 -15.23 4.69
CA ILE A 193 17.48 -14.27 4.15
C ILE A 193 16.32 -14.09 5.13
N ARG A 194 15.79 -12.87 5.19
CA ARG A 194 14.51 -12.53 5.83
C ARG A 194 13.79 -11.44 5.06
N LEU A 195 12.51 -11.20 5.36
CA LEU A 195 11.79 -10.03 4.88
C LEU A 195 12.37 -8.75 5.47
N SER A 196 12.53 -7.73 4.63
CA SER A 196 12.74 -6.36 5.11
C SER A 196 11.42 -5.75 5.58
N THR A 197 11.48 -4.57 6.20
CA THR A 197 10.26 -3.80 6.53
C THR A 197 9.41 -3.51 5.29
N ILE A 198 10.04 -3.14 4.16
CA ILE A 198 9.33 -2.85 2.91
C ILE A 198 8.71 -4.13 2.33
N GLY A 199 9.41 -5.26 2.40
CA GLY A 199 8.88 -6.56 1.96
C GLY A 199 7.62 -6.96 2.74
N LYS A 200 7.60 -6.73 4.05
CA LYS A 200 6.42 -6.97 4.89
C LYS A 200 5.26 -6.06 4.53
N LEU A 201 5.53 -4.76 4.40
CA LEU A 201 4.50 -3.78 3.99
C LEU A 201 3.87 -4.16 2.65
N LEU A 202 4.72 -4.54 1.68
CA LEU A 202 4.26 -4.99 0.38
C LEU A 202 3.38 -6.24 0.50
N LEU A 203 3.79 -7.26 1.25
CA LEU A 203 2.96 -8.45 1.44
C LEU A 203 1.64 -8.14 2.13
N ASN A 204 1.62 -7.23 3.10
CA ASN A 204 0.39 -6.79 3.76
C ASN A 204 -0.57 -6.12 2.79
N GLY A 205 -0.06 -5.35 1.83
CA GLY A 205 -0.87 -4.77 0.76
C GLY A 205 -1.19 -5.74 -0.39
N TYR A 206 -0.52 -6.88 -0.48
CA TYR A 206 -0.74 -7.89 -1.51
C TYR A 206 -1.72 -8.94 -1.00
N ILE A 207 -3.00 -8.57 -0.97
CA ILE A 207 -4.07 -9.47 -0.54
C ILE A 207 -4.74 -10.03 -1.79
N LYS A 208 -4.62 -11.34 -2.00
CA LYS A 208 -5.39 -12.08 -3.02
C LYS A 208 -6.86 -12.19 -2.62
#